data_AF-A0A1A8H083-F1
#
_entry.id   AF-A0A1A8H083-F1
#
_cell.length_a   1.000
_cell.length_b   1.000
_cell.length_c   1.000
_cell.angle_alpha   90.00
_cell.angle_beta   90.00
_cell.angle_gamma   90.00
#
_symmetry.space_group_name_H-M   'P 1'
#
loop_
_entity.id
_entity.type
_entity.pdbx_description
1 polymer ?
#
loop_
_entity_poly.entity_id
_entity_poly.type
_entity_poly.pdbx_seq_one_letter_code
_entity_poly.pdbx_strand_id
1 'polypeptide(L)'
;ERREREAEHGYASALPFSPSDSDKGSKQKSRRICAGGNRSVHNELEKNRRAQLRHYLEQLKKQVPVSSDSSRNTTLSLLRQAQLHIKKLQEQDERAEKLKGH
;
A
#
# COMPACT_ATOMS: atom_id res chain seq x y z
N GLU A 1 19.58 -19.34 -15.84
CA GLU A 1 19.92 -18.51 -14.66
C GLU A 1 18.95 -18.49 -13.47
N ARG A 2 17.64 -18.79 -13.58
CA ARG A 2 16.78 -18.97 -12.38
C ARG A 2 16.78 -20.37 -11.77
N ARG A 3 17.32 -21.36 -12.48
CA ARG A 3 17.26 -22.80 -12.13
C ARG A 3 18.40 -23.27 -11.22
N GLU A 4 19.52 -22.54 -11.16
CA GLU A 4 20.73 -23.00 -10.45
C GLU A 4 20.78 -22.63 -8.97
N ARG A 5 19.96 -21.67 -8.52
CA ARG A 5 20.02 -21.14 -7.14
C ARG A 5 19.31 -22.03 -6.09
N GLU A 6 18.68 -23.12 -6.50
CA GLU A 6 17.97 -24.04 -5.58
C GLU A 6 18.88 -25.18 -5.06
N ALA A 7 20.09 -25.34 -5.61
CA ALA A 7 20.99 -26.44 -5.25
C ALA A 7 21.81 -26.20 -3.96
N GLU A 8 21.77 -25.00 -3.36
CA GLU A 8 22.61 -24.63 -2.21
C GLU A 8 21.89 -24.64 -0.86
N HIS A 9 20.58 -24.93 -0.82
CA HIS A 9 19.84 -24.96 0.44
C HIS A 9 19.80 -26.38 1.03
N GLY A 10 20.75 -26.63 1.95
CA GLY A 10 20.89 -27.85 2.76
C GLY A 10 19.76 -28.12 3.76
N TYR A 11 18.52 -28.22 3.27
CA TYR A 11 17.35 -28.72 4.04
C TYR A 11 16.62 -29.88 3.36
N ALA A 12 17.08 -30.35 2.19
CA ALA A 12 16.57 -31.55 1.54
C ALA A 12 17.45 -32.76 1.87
N SER A 13 17.55 -33.14 3.15
CA SER A 13 17.98 -34.49 3.50
C SER A 13 16.86 -35.45 3.11
N ALA A 14 17.13 -36.36 2.17
CA ALA A 14 16.24 -37.48 1.90
C ALA A 14 16.07 -38.30 3.17
N LEU A 15 14.87 -38.27 3.76
CA LEU A 15 14.50 -39.15 4.86
C LEU A 15 14.61 -40.61 4.39
N PRO A 16 15.23 -41.50 5.19
CA PRO A 16 15.31 -42.91 4.83
C PRO A 16 13.91 -43.50 4.81
N PHE A 17 13.58 -44.11 3.67
CA PHE A 17 12.35 -44.85 3.43
C PHE A 17 12.19 -45.98 4.47
N SER A 18 11.15 -45.91 5.31
CA SER A 18 10.66 -47.04 6.10
C SER A 18 9.36 -47.56 5.47
N PRO A 19 9.25 -48.85 5.13
CA PRO A 19 8.01 -49.43 4.64
C PRO A 19 7.19 -49.86 5.86
N SER A 20 6.14 -49.12 6.19
CA SER A 20 5.08 -49.64 7.05
C SER A 20 3.75 -49.03 6.63
N ASP A 21 2.90 -49.91 6.11
CA ASP A 21 1.52 -49.69 5.72
C ASP A 21 0.73 -48.94 6.77
N SER A 22 0.07 -47.85 6.37
CA SER A 22 -1.17 -47.35 6.97
C SER A 22 -1.79 -46.30 6.06
N ASP A 23 -2.68 -46.78 5.21
CA ASP A 23 -3.78 -46.07 4.57
C ASP A 23 -4.38 -44.96 5.47
N LYS A 24 -4.04 -43.68 5.21
CA LYS A 24 -4.84 -42.48 5.59
C LYS A 24 -4.62 -41.34 4.60
N GLY A 25 -4.72 -41.63 3.31
CA GLY A 25 -4.59 -40.65 2.25
C GLY A 25 -5.92 -40.13 1.73
N SER A 26 -6.74 -39.38 2.50
CA SER A 26 -7.77 -38.48 1.90
C SER A 26 -8.53 -37.57 2.89
N LYS A 27 -7.89 -36.63 3.60
CA LYS A 27 -8.62 -35.48 4.23
C LYS A 27 -7.88 -34.14 4.26
N GLN A 28 -6.83 -33.94 3.44
CA GLN A 28 -6.06 -32.67 3.45
C GLN A 28 -5.87 -32.01 2.07
N LYS A 29 -6.73 -32.30 1.09
CA LYS A 29 -6.72 -31.59 -0.21
C LYS A 29 -7.87 -30.59 -0.43
N SER A 30 -8.88 -30.55 0.44
CA SER A 30 -10.04 -29.64 0.26
C SER A 30 -9.96 -28.29 0.98
N ARG A 31 -8.81 -27.90 1.54
CA ARG A 31 -8.64 -26.56 2.17
C ARG A 31 -7.74 -25.60 1.37
N ARG A 32 -7.20 -26.01 0.22
CA ARG A 32 -6.30 -25.17 -0.59
C ARG A 32 -6.98 -24.51 -1.80
N ILE A 33 -8.14 -25.01 -2.21
CA ILE A 33 -8.94 -24.46 -3.32
C ILE A 33 -10.05 -23.57 -2.76
N CYS A 34 -9.71 -22.48 -2.06
CA CYS A 34 -10.70 -21.44 -1.68
C CYS A 34 -10.02 -20.12 -1.27
N ALA A 35 -8.72 -20.16 -0.92
CA ALA A 35 -7.97 -18.95 -0.56
C ALA A 35 -7.48 -18.13 -1.77
N GLY A 36 -7.58 -18.66 -3.00
CA GLY A 36 -7.07 -17.99 -4.22
C GLY A 36 -8.00 -16.88 -4.73
N GLY A 37 -9.31 -17.15 -4.79
CA GLY A 37 -10.32 -16.17 -5.23
C GLY A 37 -10.36 -14.95 -4.31
N ASN A 38 -10.43 -15.16 -3.00
CA ASN A 38 -10.55 -14.09 -2.02
C ASN A 38 -9.33 -13.16 -1.99
N ARG A 39 -8.11 -13.71 -2.19
CA ARG A 39 -6.88 -12.90 -2.26
C ARG A 39 -6.82 -12.05 -3.53
N SER A 40 -7.24 -12.60 -4.67
CA SER A 40 -7.27 -11.86 -5.94
C SER A 40 -8.30 -10.71 -5.91
N VAL A 41 -9.51 -10.98 -5.40
CA VAL A 41 -10.56 -9.96 -5.22
C VAL A 41 -10.09 -8.86 -4.27
N HIS A 42 -9.49 -9.23 -3.13
CA HIS A 42 -8.91 -8.27 -2.18
C HIS A 42 -7.84 -7.37 -2.84
N ASN A 43 -6.94 -7.95 -3.63
CA ASN A 43 -5.89 -7.18 -4.30
C ASN A 43 -6.44 -6.18 -5.32
N GLU A 44 -7.46 -6.56 -6.09
CA GLU A 44 -8.10 -5.64 -7.04
C GLU A 44 -8.83 -4.49 -6.32
N LEU A 45 -9.51 -4.79 -5.21
CA LEU A 45 -10.13 -3.75 -4.37
C LEU A 45 -9.07 -2.78 -3.81
N GLU A 46 -7.97 -3.29 -3.28
CA GLU A 46 -6.88 -2.45 -2.74
C GLU A 46 -6.18 -1.65 -3.84
N LYS A 47 -6.03 -2.21 -5.04
CA LYS A 47 -5.49 -1.50 -6.20
C LYS A 47 -6.39 -0.32 -6.60
N ASN A 48 -7.69 -0.54 -6.66
CA ASN A 48 -8.66 0.53 -6.92
C ASN A 48 -8.60 1.60 -5.82
N ARG A 49 -8.62 1.20 -4.54
CA ARG A 49 -8.48 2.12 -3.40
C ARG A 49 -7.21 2.95 -3.48
N ARG A 50 -6.07 2.35 -3.86
CA ARG A 50 -4.79 3.06 -4.06
C ARG A 50 -4.83 4.02 -5.24
N ALA A 51 -5.53 3.69 -6.33
CA ALA A 51 -5.70 4.60 -7.46
C ALA A 51 -6.51 5.84 -7.05
N GLN A 52 -7.61 5.66 -6.30
CA GLN A 52 -8.39 6.77 -5.75
C GLN A 52 -7.57 7.65 -4.80
N LEU A 53 -6.77 7.04 -3.91
CA LEU A 53 -5.88 7.79 -3.03
C LEU A 53 -4.89 8.66 -3.82
N ARG A 54 -4.27 8.11 -4.86
CA ARG A 54 -3.36 8.87 -5.74
C ARG A 54 -4.07 10.05 -6.39
N HIS A 55 -5.28 9.83 -6.90
CA HIS A 55 -6.10 10.89 -7.48
C HIS A 55 -6.37 12.03 -6.50
N TYR A 56 -6.76 11.74 -5.26
CA TYR A 56 -6.98 12.78 -4.25
C TYR A 56 -5.69 13.52 -3.87
N LEU A 57 -4.55 12.82 -3.80
CA LEU A 57 -3.26 13.47 -3.54
C LEU A 57 -2.84 14.39 -4.69
N GLU A 58 -3.09 14.01 -5.94
CA GLU A 58 -2.84 14.86 -7.11
C GLU A 58 -3.73 16.12 -7.11
N GLN A 59 -5.01 15.98 -6.75
CA GLN A 59 -5.88 17.14 -6.57
C GLN A 59 -5.38 18.08 -5.47
N LEU A 60 -4.97 17.52 -4.32
CA LEU A 60 -4.43 18.29 -3.21
C LEU A 60 -3.17 19.08 -3.62
N LYS A 61 -2.28 18.47 -4.41
CA LYS A 61 -1.07 19.15 -4.93
C LYS A 61 -1.38 20.37 -5.80
N LYS A 62 -2.54 20.44 -6.45
CA LYS A 62 -2.93 21.60 -7.27
C LYS A 62 -3.39 22.79 -6.42
N GLN A 63 -3.91 22.52 -5.21
CA GLN A 63 -4.42 23.55 -4.31
C GLN A 63 -3.35 24.06 -3.35
N VAL A 64 -2.43 23.17 -2.93
CA VAL A 64 -1.33 23.55 -2.05
C VAL A 64 -0.23 24.23 -2.88
N PRO A 65 0.32 25.38 -2.44
CA PRO A 65 1.51 25.96 -3.06
C PRO A 65 2.72 25.06 -2.77
N VAL A 66 2.95 24.08 -3.65
CA VAL A 66 4.09 23.15 -3.57
C VAL A 66 5.25 23.74 -4.37
N SER A 67 6.39 23.97 -3.72
CA SER A 67 7.64 24.31 -4.40
C SER A 67 8.00 23.20 -5.40
N SER A 68 8.34 23.59 -6.63
CA SER A 68 8.61 22.70 -7.77
C SER A 68 9.86 21.83 -7.63
N ASP A 69 10.60 21.91 -6.54
CA ASP A 69 11.78 21.09 -6.24
C ASP A 69 11.36 19.67 -5.80
N SER A 70 10.78 18.94 -6.75
CA SER A 70 10.03 17.71 -6.55
C SER A 70 10.91 16.46 -6.42
N SER A 71 12.04 16.53 -5.71
CA SER A 71 12.76 15.32 -5.25
C SER A 71 12.29 14.84 -3.87
N ARG A 72 11.60 15.70 -3.10
CA ARG A 72 11.10 15.43 -1.73
C ARG A 72 9.58 15.31 -1.61
N ASN A 73 8.88 15.05 -2.72
CA ASN A 73 7.42 15.05 -2.78
C ASN A 73 6.80 13.79 -2.13
N THR A 74 6.96 13.67 -0.81
CA THR A 74 6.39 12.59 0.02
C THR A 74 4.97 12.94 0.44
N THR A 75 4.10 11.94 0.60
CA THR A 75 2.71 12.15 1.07
C THR A 75 2.67 12.93 2.39
N LEU A 76 3.58 12.63 3.32
CA LEU A 76 3.65 13.31 4.61
C LEU A 76 3.96 14.81 4.46
N SER A 77 4.92 15.18 3.60
CA SER A 77 5.27 16.58 3.36
C SER A 77 4.10 17.37 2.78
N LEU A 78 3.36 16.79 1.84
CA LEU A 78 2.18 17.41 1.24
C LEU A 78 1.08 17.65 2.28
N LEU A 79 0.79 16.68 3.14
CA LEU A 79 -0.22 16.83 4.19
C LEU A 79 0.15 17.92 5.19
N ARG A 80 1.42 18.00 5.59
CA ARG A 80 1.92 19.08 6.48
C ARG A 80 1.79 20.45 5.82
N GLN A 81 2.15 20.58 4.53
CA GLN A 81 2.01 21.83 3.79
C GLN A 81 0.54 22.24 3.62
N ALA A 82 -0.36 21.29 3.36
CA ALA A 82 -1.79 21.55 3.28
C ALA A 82 -2.33 22.14 4.60
N GLN A 83 -1.96 21.54 5.75
CA GLN A 83 -2.35 22.05 7.06
C GLN A 83 -1.84 23.48 7.30
N LEU A 84 -0.59 23.77 6.94
CA LEU A 84 -0.03 25.12 7.06
C LEU A 84 -0.72 26.11 6.12
N HIS A 85 -1.08 25.69 4.91
CA HIS A 85 -1.76 26.53 3.94
C HIS A 85 -3.16 26.93 4.44
N ILE A 86 -3.93 25.98 4.97
CA ILE A 86 -5.25 26.26 5.57
C ILE A 86 -5.13 27.31 6.69
N LYS A 87 -4.17 27.15 7.60
CA LYS A 87 -3.94 28.11 8.69
C LYS A 87 -3.63 29.51 8.16
N LYS A 88 -2.77 29.63 7.14
CA LYS A 88 -2.45 30.92 6.51
C LYS A 88 -3.67 31.58 5.87
N LEU A 89 -4.51 30.81 5.16
CA LEU A 89 -5.74 31.34 4.56
C LEU A 89 -6.70 31.86 5.63
N GLN A 90 -6.88 31.13 6.72
CA GLN A 90 -7.71 31.56 7.85
C GLN A 90 -7.23 32.87 8.48
N GLU A 91 -5.92 33.02 8.70
CA GLU A 91 -5.35 34.28 9.21
C GLU A 91 -5.52 35.45 8.23
N GLN A 92 -5.44 35.18 6.93
CA GLN A 92 -5.66 36.20 5.90
C GLN A 92 -7.12 36.65 5.86
N ASP A 93 -8.06 35.71 5.93
CA ASP A 93 -9.50 36.02 5.99
C ASP A 93 -9.82 36.83 7.25
N GLU A 94 -9.27 36.46 8.41
CA GLU A 94 -9.47 37.22 9.66
C GLU A 94 -8.94 38.67 9.56
N ARG A 95 -7.76 38.87 8.96
CA ARG A 95 -7.21 40.21 8.72
C ARG A 95 -8.04 41.00 7.72
N ALA A 96 -8.52 40.36 6.66
CA ALA A 96 -9.36 40.99 5.65
C ALA A 96 -10.71 41.44 6.24
N GLU A 97 -11.33 40.63 7.09
CA GLU A 97 -12.58 41.00 7.78
C GLU A 97 -12.37 42.16 8.77
N LYS A 98 -11.23 42.19 9.49
CA LYS A 98 -10.86 43.34 10.34
C LYS A 98 -10.65 44.64 9.54
N LEU A 99 -10.16 44.54 8.30
CA LEU A 99 -9.95 45.69 7.42
C LEU A 99 -11.23 46.16 6.72
N LYS A 100 -12.17 45.24 6.41
CA LYS A 100 -13.48 45.59 5.83
C LYS A 100 -14.46 46.19 6.84
N GLY A 101 -14.23 45.95 8.13
CA GLY A 101 -15.01 46.52 9.23
C GLY A 101 -14.63 47.95 9.63
N HIS A 102 -13.74 48.61 8.90
CA HIS A 102 -13.28 49.99 9.12
C HIS A 102 -13.66 50.92 7.98
#